data_AF-A0A6B1EXE4-F1
#
_entry.id   AF-A0A6B1EXE4-F1
#
_cell.length_a   1.000
_cell.length_b   1.000
_cell.length_c   1.000
_cell.angle_alpha   90.00
_cell.angle_beta   90.00
_cell.angle_gamma   90.00
#
_symmetry.space_group_name_H-M   'P 1'
#
loop_
_entity.id
_entity.type
_entity.pdbx_description
1 polymer ?
#
loop_
_entity_poly.entity_id
_entity_poly.type
_entity_poly.pdbx_seq_one_letter_code
_entity_poly.pdbx_strand_id
1 'polypeptide(L)'
;MKLDTRSVGPVTSDENTQEDNSEVNERLTESDVQEDLLRQPQLMMKIVEKSLLVAENLRDNYYRNTASFITHLRQTIDQTNRGTRENPILQTFSVKDAIWEEFQNELVSFIDGGIGQSELSQVPILLRVGSYAVRVGEGNLAERENFGYYPVIFGDLEGGSKEREDFTDIVRITAELLGGLSALNRNSDLSVLLFHGPLVYLMDAYAGHTPFTEADIDLFLKHYSGNEEQARQLKENFLEEARLDIYPAMAGGRSDEWADLRLFEPLSWIAFLYRKLISVALNRKPRPIIAGVVERGKSRNFSEKVLLKRVFRSLREKGNQNYFNEVFGLSDLTSPKNLMDRLGYTDNLLLAMLLDTGEYSEHWRVNKSTIGLGSGQIRLPDESESSQADFSCLRDGGQFGFPSIRGTYIRVSENTEPIRIEVFSKLGEDQVKEAVRRVYLYSRLLPNYGFPVGLDIVDKFAHVPNWMTRAYDKMIIHKLGVSLQKGEITDEDMRKVLVQAIYMKRRDWIFRPTARE
;
A
#
# COMPACT_ATOMS: atom_id res chain seq x y z
N MET A 1 17.32 3.07 53.21
CA MET A 1 16.54 3.71 54.29
C MET A 1 15.46 2.71 54.70
N LYS A 2 15.66 2.03 55.84
CA LYS A 2 14.75 1.01 56.39
C LYS A 2 13.47 1.68 56.91
N LEU A 3 12.31 1.04 56.75
CA LEU A 3 11.10 1.41 57.48
C LEU A 3 10.42 0.17 58.06
N ASP A 4 9.87 0.45 59.24
CA ASP A 4 9.50 -0.42 60.35
C ASP A 4 8.20 -1.18 60.12
N THR A 5 8.15 -2.37 60.70
CA THR A 5 6.96 -3.19 60.89
C THR A 5 6.26 -2.80 62.20
N ARG A 6 4.94 -2.56 62.15
CA ARG A 6 4.07 -2.65 63.33
C ARG A 6 2.85 -3.51 63.03
N SER A 7 2.64 -4.43 63.95
CA SER A 7 1.57 -5.41 64.04
C SER A 7 0.26 -4.77 64.51
N VAL A 8 -0.85 -5.20 63.91
CA VAL A 8 -2.20 -5.06 64.47
C VAL A 8 -2.91 -6.40 64.30
N GLY A 9 -3.50 -6.90 65.39
CA GLY A 9 -4.22 -8.17 65.47
C GLY A 9 -5.64 -8.12 64.87
N PRO A 10 -6.38 -9.25 64.93
CA PRO A 10 -7.38 -9.60 63.95
C PRO A 10 -8.76 -9.03 64.28
N VAL A 11 -9.50 -8.64 63.22
CA VAL A 11 -10.95 -8.45 63.26
C VAL A 11 -11.57 -9.35 62.21
N THR A 12 -12.56 -10.11 62.65
CA THR A 12 -13.26 -11.19 61.96
C THR A 12 -14.26 -10.71 60.92
N SER A 13 -14.33 -11.48 59.84
CA SER A 13 -15.50 -11.80 58.99
C SER A 13 -16.32 -10.65 58.41
N ASP A 14 -16.17 -10.43 57.11
CA ASP A 14 -17.30 -10.47 56.19
C ASP A 14 -16.81 -10.97 54.82
N GLU A 15 -17.19 -12.20 54.48
CA GLU A 15 -17.01 -12.82 53.17
C GLU A 15 -17.97 -12.14 52.20
N ASN A 16 -17.46 -11.26 51.36
CA ASN A 16 -18.12 -10.89 50.11
C ASN A 16 -17.04 -10.87 49.03
N THR A 17 -16.94 -11.99 48.34
CA THR A 17 -16.02 -12.27 47.24
C THR A 17 -16.34 -11.34 46.08
N GLN A 18 -15.74 -10.15 46.09
CA GLN A 18 -15.41 -9.46 44.85
C GLN A 18 -14.34 -10.32 44.18
N GLU A 19 -14.75 -11.09 43.17
CA GLU A 19 -13.83 -11.64 42.18
C GLU A 19 -13.10 -10.46 41.53
N ASP A 20 -11.92 -10.22 42.05
CA ASP A 20 -10.90 -9.33 41.53
C ASP A 20 -10.48 -9.90 40.18
N ASN A 21 -11.15 -9.48 39.10
CA ASN A 21 -10.72 -9.67 37.71
C ASN A 21 -9.49 -8.80 37.43
N SER A 22 -8.45 -8.91 38.26
CA SER A 22 -7.10 -8.58 37.85
C SER A 22 -6.58 -9.78 37.06
N GLU A 23 -7.03 -9.94 35.82
CA GLU A 23 -6.25 -10.68 34.83
C GLU A 23 -4.87 -10.00 34.82
N VAL A 24 -3.90 -10.63 35.47
CA VAL A 24 -2.50 -10.24 35.37
C VAL A 24 -2.20 -10.28 33.89
N ASN A 25 -2.02 -9.11 33.28
CA ASN A 25 -1.81 -9.01 31.85
C ASN A 25 -0.48 -9.73 31.53
N GLU A 26 -0.56 -11.01 31.14
CA GLU A 26 0.51 -12.00 30.94
C GLU A 26 1.47 -11.64 29.79
N ARG A 27 1.68 -10.34 29.53
CA ARG A 27 2.47 -9.79 28.43
C ARG A 27 3.33 -8.60 28.85
N LEU A 28 3.32 -8.24 30.14
CA LEU A 28 3.98 -7.03 30.65
C LEU A 28 5.33 -7.30 31.33
N THR A 29 5.70 -8.55 31.57
CA THR A 29 7.03 -8.90 32.10
C THR A 29 7.98 -9.34 30.99
N GLU A 30 9.29 -9.28 31.25
CA GLU A 30 10.28 -9.71 30.26
C GLU A 30 10.19 -11.22 29.98
N SER A 31 9.90 -12.03 31.01
CA SER A 31 9.70 -13.47 30.85
C SER A 31 8.51 -13.75 29.93
N ASP A 32 7.40 -13.06 30.14
CA ASP A 32 6.19 -13.20 29.33
C ASP A 32 6.42 -12.80 27.88
N VAL A 33 7.13 -11.68 27.66
CA VAL A 33 7.46 -11.21 26.31
C VAL A 33 8.37 -12.22 25.62
N GLN A 34 9.36 -12.78 26.31
CA GLN A 34 10.19 -13.83 25.74
C GLN A 34 9.38 -15.09 25.40
N GLU A 35 8.46 -15.51 26.26
CA GLU A 35 7.62 -16.66 25.97
C GLU A 35 6.67 -16.40 24.79
N ASP A 36 6.05 -15.22 24.72
CA ASP A 36 5.19 -14.79 23.62
C ASP A 36 5.95 -14.75 22.28
N LEU A 37 7.17 -14.20 22.26
CA LEU A 37 8.01 -14.22 21.07
C LEU A 37 8.37 -15.64 20.61
N LEU A 38 8.61 -16.56 21.54
CA LEU A 38 8.89 -17.98 21.24
C LEU A 38 7.66 -18.72 20.73
N ARG A 39 6.46 -18.38 21.22
CA ARG A 39 5.18 -18.96 20.78
C ARG A 39 4.78 -18.54 19.36
N GLN A 40 5.45 -17.53 18.78
CA GLN A 40 5.15 -17.01 17.45
C GLN A 40 6.29 -17.30 16.45
N PRO A 41 6.31 -18.48 15.77
CA PRO A 41 7.44 -18.90 14.94
C PRO A 41 7.82 -17.91 13.83
N GLN A 42 6.84 -17.28 13.20
CA GLN A 42 7.06 -16.29 12.13
C GLN A 42 7.82 -15.06 12.66
N LEU A 43 7.47 -14.61 13.85
CA LEU A 43 8.09 -13.47 14.50
C LEU A 43 9.51 -13.81 14.96
N MET A 44 9.68 -14.98 15.56
CA MET A 44 10.98 -15.50 15.95
C MET A 44 11.93 -15.63 14.75
N MET A 45 11.47 -16.20 13.63
CA MET A 45 12.26 -16.31 12.40
C MET A 45 12.73 -14.94 11.89
N LYS A 46 11.86 -13.92 11.94
CA LYS A 46 12.25 -12.55 11.57
C LYS A 46 13.26 -11.95 12.53
N ILE A 47 13.09 -12.16 13.84
CA ILE A 47 14.04 -11.68 14.86
C ILE A 47 15.41 -12.34 14.64
N VAL A 48 15.46 -13.64 14.34
CA VAL A 48 16.69 -14.36 14.00
C VAL A 48 17.30 -13.84 12.69
N GLU A 49 16.50 -13.64 11.64
CA GLU A 49 16.99 -13.05 10.39
C GLU A 49 17.60 -11.67 10.65
N LYS A 50 16.97 -10.83 11.48
CA LYS A 50 17.51 -9.51 11.81
C LYS A 50 18.72 -9.61 12.72
N SER A 51 18.79 -10.58 13.64
CA SER A 51 19.97 -10.80 14.47
C SER A 51 21.19 -11.19 13.63
N LEU A 52 21.02 -11.81 12.46
CA LEU A 52 22.13 -12.09 11.54
C LEU A 52 22.61 -10.84 10.79
N LEU A 53 21.72 -9.88 10.56
CA LEU A 53 22.00 -8.63 9.85
C LEU A 53 22.62 -7.53 10.73
N VAL A 54 22.46 -7.61 12.05
CA VAL A 54 23.10 -6.67 12.98
C VAL A 54 24.59 -6.97 13.17
N ALA A 55 25.30 -6.01 13.76
CA ALA A 55 26.73 -6.15 14.09
C ALA A 55 26.99 -7.36 15.00
N GLU A 56 28.15 -7.99 14.84
CA GLU A 56 28.50 -9.25 15.50
C GLU A 56 28.39 -9.18 17.03
N ASN A 57 28.81 -8.06 17.63
CA ASN A 57 28.71 -7.80 19.06
C ASN A 57 27.27 -7.73 19.61
N LEU A 58 26.26 -7.60 18.74
CA LEU A 58 24.85 -7.57 19.12
C LEU A 58 24.18 -8.93 19.04
N ARG A 59 24.70 -9.85 18.23
CA ARG A 59 23.98 -11.07 17.83
C ARG A 59 23.56 -11.92 19.03
N ASP A 60 24.48 -12.09 19.98
CA ASP A 60 24.30 -12.96 21.14
C ASP A 60 23.26 -12.41 22.14
N ASN A 61 22.99 -11.11 22.11
CA ASN A 61 22.08 -10.44 23.05
C ASN A 61 20.86 -9.80 22.35
N TYR A 62 20.78 -9.84 21.02
CA TYR A 62 19.76 -9.13 20.24
C TYR A 62 18.35 -9.53 20.64
N TYR A 63 18.12 -10.84 20.84
CA TYR A 63 16.83 -11.37 21.28
C TYR A 63 16.43 -10.81 22.66
N ARG A 64 17.31 -10.96 23.66
CA ARG A 64 17.05 -10.48 25.03
C ARG A 64 16.85 -8.97 25.08
N ASN A 65 17.70 -8.21 24.37
CA ASN A 65 17.62 -6.75 24.32
C ASN A 65 16.33 -6.29 23.62
N THR A 66 15.90 -7.01 22.58
CA THR A 66 14.60 -6.78 21.93
C THR A 66 13.45 -7.09 22.90
N ALA A 67 13.47 -8.22 23.60
CA ALA A 67 12.43 -8.56 24.58
C ALA A 67 12.33 -7.51 25.70
N SER A 68 13.47 -7.07 26.27
CA SER A 68 13.51 -6.00 27.27
C SER A 68 12.94 -4.69 26.74
N PHE A 69 13.33 -4.29 25.52
CA PHE A 69 12.79 -3.10 24.87
C PHE A 69 11.27 -3.18 24.66
N ILE A 70 10.77 -4.30 24.14
CA ILE A 70 9.33 -4.52 23.90
C ILE A 70 8.56 -4.55 25.22
N THR A 71 9.12 -5.12 26.28
CA THR A 71 8.53 -5.11 27.63
C THR A 71 8.24 -3.69 28.08
N HIS A 72 9.23 -2.79 28.01
CA HIS A 72 9.04 -1.39 28.39
C HIS A 72 8.03 -0.66 27.49
N LEU A 73 7.99 -0.98 26.20
CA LEU A 73 6.98 -0.41 25.31
C LEU A 73 5.57 -0.88 25.69
N ARG A 74 5.35 -2.18 25.89
CA ARG A 74 4.05 -2.74 26.29
C ARG A 74 3.55 -2.15 27.61
N GLN A 75 4.42 -2.07 28.61
CA GLN A 75 4.09 -1.40 29.88
C GLN A 75 3.69 0.06 29.68
N THR A 76 4.38 0.78 28.79
CA THR A 76 4.06 2.19 28.52
C THR A 76 2.76 2.36 27.72
N ILE A 77 2.45 1.41 26.83
CA ILE A 77 1.19 1.37 26.07
C ILE A 77 0.02 1.04 27.00
N ASP A 78 0.17 0.06 27.90
CA ASP A 78 -0.85 -0.28 28.90
C ASP A 78 -1.18 0.93 29.80
N GLN A 79 -0.15 1.65 30.30
CA GLN A 79 -0.35 2.91 31.03
C GLN A 79 -1.08 3.98 30.19
N THR A 80 -0.76 4.06 28.90
CA THR A 80 -1.40 4.99 27.96
C THR A 80 -2.88 4.66 27.79
N ASN A 81 -3.22 3.39 27.57
CA ASN A 81 -4.59 2.93 27.35
C ASN A 81 -5.44 3.05 28.62
N ARG A 82 -4.85 2.91 29.81
CA ARG A 82 -5.50 3.16 31.11
C ARG A 82 -5.64 4.65 31.45
N GLY A 83 -5.11 5.54 30.62
CA GLY A 83 -5.12 6.99 30.86
C GLY A 83 -4.25 7.44 32.05
N THR A 84 -3.35 6.59 32.55
CA THR A 84 -2.49 6.91 33.71
C THR A 84 -1.22 7.66 33.31
N ARG A 85 -1.04 7.93 32.02
CA ARG A 85 0.13 8.60 31.46
C ARG A 85 -0.27 9.85 30.67
N GLU A 86 0.32 10.98 31.03
CA GLU A 86 0.07 12.27 30.37
C GLU A 86 0.55 12.32 28.91
N ASN A 87 1.69 11.68 28.61
CA ASN A 87 2.31 11.68 27.29
C ASN A 87 2.21 10.29 26.63
N PRO A 88 1.13 10.01 25.86
CA PRO A 88 0.94 8.72 25.20
C PRO A 88 2.01 8.48 24.12
N ILE A 89 2.57 7.27 24.07
CA ILE A 89 3.51 6.89 22.98
C ILE A 89 2.80 6.22 21.81
N LEU A 90 1.76 5.43 22.11
CA LEU A 90 0.90 4.72 21.19
C LEU A 90 -0.42 4.42 21.89
N GLN A 91 -1.54 4.68 21.24
CA GLN A 91 -2.85 4.19 21.64
C GLN A 91 -3.24 2.97 20.81
N THR A 92 -3.85 1.97 21.45
CA THR A 92 -4.43 0.80 20.79
C THR A 92 -5.92 0.71 21.07
N PHE A 93 -6.62 0.05 20.16
CA PHE A 93 -8.06 -0.09 20.20
C PHE A 93 -8.43 -1.54 19.87
N SER A 94 -9.48 -2.05 20.51
CA SER A 94 -9.99 -3.40 20.23
C SER A 94 -11.03 -3.37 19.11
N VAL A 95 -11.03 -4.43 18.29
CA VAL A 95 -12.08 -4.72 17.30
C VAL A 95 -12.69 -6.11 17.50
N LYS A 96 -12.45 -6.73 18.66
CA LYS A 96 -12.95 -8.06 19.00
C LYS A 96 -14.49 -8.13 19.09
N ASP A 97 -15.13 -6.97 19.21
CA ASP A 97 -16.59 -6.78 19.24
C ASP A 97 -17.23 -6.75 17.84
N ALA A 98 -16.44 -6.79 16.75
CA ALA A 98 -16.99 -6.86 15.40
C ALA A 98 -17.65 -8.22 15.16
N ILE A 99 -18.91 -8.21 14.73
CA ILE A 99 -19.71 -9.40 14.44
C ILE A 99 -20.31 -9.33 13.04
N TRP A 100 -20.54 -10.48 12.41
CA TRP A 100 -20.99 -10.57 11.01
C TRP A 100 -22.44 -10.10 10.81
N GLU A 101 -23.25 -10.16 11.86
CA GLU A 101 -24.66 -9.79 11.87
C GLU A 101 -24.87 -8.30 11.57
N GLU A 102 -23.91 -7.45 11.93
CA GLU A 102 -23.97 -6.00 11.69
C GLU A 102 -23.78 -5.62 10.21
N PHE A 103 -23.17 -6.49 9.41
CA PHE A 103 -22.78 -6.21 8.03
C PHE A 103 -23.55 -7.06 7.00
N GLN A 104 -24.67 -7.65 7.41
CA GLN A 104 -25.53 -8.42 6.52
C GLN A 104 -26.04 -7.58 5.35
N ASN A 105 -26.07 -8.18 4.17
CA ASN A 105 -26.48 -7.59 2.90
C ASN A 105 -25.60 -6.45 2.36
N GLU A 106 -24.49 -6.09 3.03
CA GLU A 106 -23.53 -5.14 2.48
C GLU A 106 -22.94 -5.69 1.17
N LEU A 107 -22.91 -4.84 0.15
CA LEU A 107 -22.16 -5.11 -1.07
C LEU A 107 -20.73 -4.61 -0.90
N VAL A 108 -19.78 -5.52 -1.04
CA VAL A 108 -18.34 -5.28 -0.90
C VAL A 108 -17.68 -5.58 -2.24
N SER A 109 -16.81 -4.69 -2.73
CA SER A 109 -16.02 -4.91 -3.93
C SER A 109 -14.53 -4.86 -3.62
N PHE A 110 -13.79 -5.80 -4.19
CA PHE A 110 -12.34 -5.95 -4.09
C PHE A 110 -11.72 -5.70 -5.47
N ILE A 111 -10.62 -4.95 -5.52
CA ILE A 111 -9.93 -4.57 -6.77
C ILE A 111 -8.45 -4.93 -6.65
N ASP A 112 -7.90 -5.55 -7.70
CA ASP A 112 -6.46 -5.79 -7.83
C ASP A 112 -6.03 -5.88 -9.30
N GLY A 113 -4.75 -5.63 -9.57
CA GLY A 113 -4.12 -5.62 -10.88
C GLY A 113 -2.98 -6.64 -11.01
N GLY A 114 -3.15 -7.62 -11.90
CA GLY A 114 -2.15 -8.61 -12.26
C GLY A 114 -1.44 -8.29 -13.57
N ILE A 115 -0.11 -8.39 -13.58
CA ILE A 115 0.72 -8.11 -14.77
C ILE A 115 1.24 -9.43 -15.34
N GLY A 116 1.12 -9.60 -16.66
CA GLY A 116 1.64 -10.71 -17.43
C GLY A 116 2.88 -10.32 -18.22
N GLN A 117 4.01 -10.96 -17.91
CA GLN A 117 5.26 -10.79 -18.63
C GLN A 117 5.45 -11.85 -19.70
N SER A 118 6.02 -11.43 -20.82
CA SER A 118 6.41 -12.29 -21.93
C SER A 118 7.78 -12.90 -21.71
N GLU A 119 8.04 -14.08 -22.28
CA GLU A 119 9.41 -14.61 -22.37
C GLU A 119 10.22 -13.93 -23.50
N LEU A 120 9.55 -13.24 -24.43
CA LEU A 120 10.14 -12.57 -25.59
C LEU A 120 10.48 -11.09 -25.36
N SER A 121 9.90 -10.43 -24.35
CA SER A 121 10.09 -9.00 -24.06
C SER A 121 10.13 -8.74 -22.55
N GLN A 122 10.97 -7.79 -22.11
CA GLN A 122 10.96 -7.30 -20.71
C GLN A 122 9.79 -6.35 -20.42
N VAL A 123 9.18 -5.77 -21.46
CA VAL A 123 7.96 -4.97 -21.31
C VAL A 123 6.79 -5.94 -21.18
N PRO A 124 5.98 -5.88 -20.11
CA PRO A 124 4.80 -6.73 -19.98
C PRO A 124 3.90 -6.59 -21.19
N ILE A 125 3.25 -7.69 -21.58
CA ILE A 125 2.33 -7.68 -22.73
C ILE A 125 0.94 -7.25 -22.28
N LEU A 126 0.52 -7.74 -21.11
CA LEU A 126 -0.87 -7.67 -20.67
C LEU A 126 -0.94 -7.27 -19.21
N LEU A 127 -1.80 -6.31 -18.91
CA LEU A 127 -2.31 -6.02 -17.59
C LEU A 127 -3.76 -6.53 -17.51
N ARG A 128 -4.11 -7.03 -16.34
CA ARG A 128 -5.46 -7.47 -15.98
C ARG A 128 -5.86 -6.82 -14.67
N VAL A 129 -6.93 -6.05 -14.68
CA VAL A 129 -7.57 -5.63 -13.44
C VAL A 129 -8.78 -6.51 -13.19
N GLY A 130 -8.79 -7.15 -12.02
CA GLY A 130 -9.92 -7.90 -11.50
C GLY A 130 -10.78 -7.03 -10.61
N SER A 131 -12.10 -7.23 -10.67
CA SER A 131 -13.02 -6.79 -9.62
C SER A 131 -13.83 -7.97 -9.14
N TYR A 132 -13.86 -8.20 -7.83
CA TYR A 132 -14.71 -9.22 -7.20
C TYR A 132 -15.68 -8.53 -6.25
N ALA A 133 -16.97 -8.62 -6.52
CA ALA A 133 -18.01 -8.09 -5.66
C ALA A 133 -18.76 -9.22 -4.96
N VAL A 134 -19.03 -9.05 -3.67
CA VAL A 134 -19.73 -10.03 -2.83
C VAL A 134 -20.79 -9.34 -1.98
N ARG A 135 -21.99 -9.93 -1.91
CA ARG A 135 -23.04 -9.55 -0.97
C ARG A 135 -22.93 -10.39 0.30
N VAL A 136 -22.64 -9.75 1.42
CA VAL A 136 -22.45 -10.44 2.71
C VAL A 136 -23.75 -11.10 3.15
N GLY A 137 -23.71 -12.37 3.55
CA GLY A 137 -24.86 -13.11 4.05
C GLY A 137 -25.77 -13.73 2.98
N GLU A 138 -25.57 -13.40 1.70
CA GLU A 138 -26.35 -14.00 0.62
C GLU A 138 -25.99 -15.49 0.44
N GLY A 139 -27.00 -16.35 0.37
CA GLY A 139 -26.83 -17.80 0.24
C GLY A 139 -26.78 -18.26 -1.22
N ASN A 140 -27.44 -17.54 -2.13
CA ASN A 140 -27.47 -17.86 -3.55
C ASN A 140 -26.19 -17.37 -4.24
N LEU A 141 -25.34 -18.31 -4.69
CA LEU A 141 -24.06 -18.00 -5.34
C LEU A 141 -24.16 -16.99 -6.49
N ALA A 142 -25.19 -17.10 -7.33
CA ALA A 142 -25.35 -16.25 -8.51
C ALA A 142 -25.72 -14.80 -8.17
N GLU A 143 -26.33 -14.58 -7.01
CA GLU A 143 -26.69 -13.24 -6.50
C GLU A 143 -25.64 -12.71 -5.53
N ARG A 144 -24.89 -13.62 -4.90
CA ARG A 144 -23.84 -13.33 -3.95
C ARG A 144 -22.61 -12.75 -4.61
N GLU A 145 -22.14 -13.37 -5.69
CA GLU A 145 -20.81 -13.11 -6.25
C GLU A 145 -20.86 -12.58 -7.68
N ASN A 146 -20.10 -11.53 -7.94
CA ASN A 146 -19.97 -10.96 -9.28
C ASN A 146 -18.50 -10.64 -9.58
N PHE A 147 -18.05 -11.05 -10.77
CA PHE A 147 -16.68 -10.84 -11.22
C PHE A 147 -16.69 -9.88 -12.41
N GLY A 148 -15.75 -8.94 -12.40
CA GLY A 148 -15.50 -8.01 -13.49
C GLY A 148 -14.02 -8.03 -13.88
N TYR A 149 -13.76 -7.77 -15.14
CA TYR A 149 -12.45 -7.95 -15.74
C TYR A 149 -12.15 -6.83 -16.73
N TYR A 150 -10.96 -6.23 -16.64
CA TYR A 150 -10.53 -5.12 -17.48
C TYR A 150 -9.12 -5.40 -18.02
N PRO A 151 -8.99 -5.81 -19.30
CA PRO A 151 -7.69 -6.01 -19.93
C PRO A 151 -7.10 -4.69 -20.41
N VAL A 152 -5.78 -4.54 -20.29
CA VAL A 152 -5.00 -3.48 -20.96
C VAL A 152 -3.78 -4.11 -21.62
N ILE A 153 -3.57 -3.85 -22.90
CA ILE A 153 -2.42 -4.33 -23.65
C ILE A 153 -1.39 -3.19 -23.73
N PHE A 154 -0.22 -3.38 -23.13
CA PHE A 154 0.82 -2.35 -23.06
C PHE A 154 1.37 -1.95 -24.44
N GLY A 155 1.35 -2.89 -25.39
CA GLY A 155 1.78 -2.65 -26.76
C GLY A 155 0.96 -1.56 -27.47
N ASP A 156 -0.32 -1.42 -27.10
CA ASP A 156 -1.27 -0.52 -27.77
C ASP A 156 -1.17 0.92 -27.26
N LEU A 157 -0.46 1.16 -26.16
CA LEU A 157 -0.25 2.51 -25.61
C LEU A 157 0.82 3.26 -26.42
N GLU A 158 0.56 4.45 -26.91
CA GLU A 158 1.52 5.29 -27.63
C GLU A 158 2.39 6.09 -26.66
N GLY A 159 1.77 6.70 -25.65
CA GLY A 159 2.42 7.49 -24.62
C GLY A 159 2.96 6.66 -23.45
N GLY A 160 3.47 7.38 -22.45
CA GLY A 160 4.24 6.77 -21.37
C GLY A 160 5.70 6.47 -21.72
N SER A 161 6.41 5.91 -20.75
CA SER A 161 7.86 5.66 -20.85
C SER A 161 8.13 4.17 -20.71
N LYS A 162 7.79 3.39 -21.76
CA LYS A 162 7.86 1.92 -21.79
C LYS A 162 9.24 1.35 -21.45
N GLU A 163 10.28 2.15 -21.62
CA GLU A 163 11.66 1.83 -21.29
C GLU A 163 11.96 1.86 -19.79
N ARG A 164 11.10 2.49 -18.97
CA ARG A 164 11.28 2.55 -17.53
C ARG A 164 10.63 1.34 -16.85
N GLU A 165 11.31 0.77 -15.85
CA GLU A 165 10.84 -0.39 -15.09
C GLU A 165 9.51 -0.13 -14.37
N ASP A 166 9.26 1.12 -13.98
CA ASP A 166 8.11 1.59 -13.22
C ASP A 166 6.91 2.05 -14.08
N PHE A 167 7.03 2.01 -15.41
CA PHE A 167 5.91 2.28 -16.31
C PHE A 167 4.70 1.37 -16.06
N THR A 168 5.01 0.11 -15.74
CA THR A 168 4.00 -0.93 -15.53
C THR A 168 3.13 -0.66 -14.32
N ASP A 169 3.70 -0.01 -13.30
CA ASP A 169 2.98 0.43 -12.11
C ASP A 169 1.99 1.56 -12.44
N ILE A 170 2.38 2.54 -13.25
CA ILE A 170 1.50 3.67 -13.62
C ILE A 170 0.27 3.18 -14.38
N VAL A 171 0.46 2.30 -15.36
CA VAL A 171 -0.63 1.70 -16.13
C VAL A 171 -1.54 0.87 -15.22
N ARG A 172 -0.95 0.09 -14.30
CA ARG A 172 -1.68 -0.70 -13.30
C ARG A 172 -2.53 0.18 -12.38
N ILE A 173 -1.92 1.17 -11.73
CA ILE A 173 -2.60 2.08 -10.81
C ILE A 173 -3.75 2.80 -11.53
N THR A 174 -3.52 3.26 -12.75
CA THR A 174 -4.56 3.91 -13.58
C THR A 174 -5.75 2.97 -13.81
N ALA A 175 -5.49 1.74 -14.24
CA ALA A 175 -6.53 0.76 -14.51
C ALA A 175 -7.28 0.31 -13.23
N GLU A 176 -6.58 0.14 -12.11
CA GLU A 176 -7.19 -0.20 -10.81
C GLU A 176 -8.15 0.91 -10.36
N LEU A 177 -7.74 2.18 -10.46
CA LEU A 177 -8.59 3.31 -10.10
C LEU A 177 -9.83 3.42 -10.97
N LEU A 178 -9.69 3.18 -12.27
CA LEU A 178 -10.84 3.09 -13.19
C LEU A 178 -11.73 1.90 -12.84
N GLY A 179 -11.16 0.75 -12.45
CA GLY A 179 -11.88 -0.41 -11.95
C GLY A 179 -12.70 -0.09 -10.70
N GLY A 180 -12.11 0.63 -9.74
CA GLY A 180 -12.80 1.09 -8.53
C GLY A 180 -13.89 2.12 -8.81
N LEU A 181 -13.64 3.10 -9.68
CA LEU A 181 -14.65 4.05 -10.13
C LEU A 181 -15.82 3.35 -10.85
N SER A 182 -15.52 2.36 -11.69
CA SER A 182 -16.51 1.54 -12.38
C SER A 182 -17.35 0.74 -11.37
N ALA A 183 -16.71 0.14 -10.37
CA ALA A 183 -17.40 -0.60 -9.29
C ALA A 183 -18.35 0.30 -8.51
N LEU A 184 -17.93 1.53 -8.18
CA LEU A 184 -18.81 2.53 -7.60
C LEU A 184 -19.97 2.82 -8.56
N ASN A 185 -19.71 3.28 -9.78
CA ASN A 185 -20.76 3.75 -10.70
C ASN A 185 -21.81 2.69 -11.03
N ARG A 186 -21.40 1.43 -11.22
CA ARG A 186 -22.34 0.34 -11.54
C ARG A 186 -23.19 -0.11 -10.36
N ASN A 187 -22.67 0.04 -9.14
CA ASN A 187 -23.34 -0.44 -7.92
C ASN A 187 -23.65 0.75 -7.00
N SER A 188 -24.86 1.28 -7.12
CA SER A 188 -25.29 2.42 -6.30
C SER A 188 -25.38 2.10 -4.80
N ASP A 189 -25.57 0.82 -4.46
CA ASP A 189 -25.63 0.28 -3.09
C ASP A 189 -24.28 -0.24 -2.57
N LEU A 190 -23.18 -0.03 -3.30
CA LEU A 190 -21.85 -0.44 -2.86
C LEU A 190 -21.53 0.20 -1.50
N SER A 191 -21.25 -0.64 -0.52
CA SER A 191 -21.00 -0.22 0.87
C SER A 191 -19.49 -0.14 1.14
N VAL A 192 -18.69 -1.00 0.50
CA VAL A 192 -17.25 -1.11 0.76
C VAL A 192 -16.51 -1.36 -0.55
N LEU A 193 -15.43 -0.62 -0.78
CA LEU A 193 -14.48 -0.78 -1.87
C LEU A 193 -13.08 -0.96 -1.30
N LEU A 194 -12.47 -2.12 -1.53
CA LEU A 194 -11.15 -2.48 -1.04
C LEU A 194 -10.18 -2.65 -2.20
N PHE A 195 -9.04 -1.96 -2.13
CA PHE A 195 -7.92 -2.12 -3.04
C PHE A 195 -6.86 -3.02 -2.38
N HIS A 196 -6.31 -3.95 -3.17
CA HIS A 196 -5.13 -4.71 -2.76
C HIS A 196 -3.89 -3.82 -2.90
N GLY A 197 -3.28 -3.42 -1.78
CA GLY A 197 -2.14 -2.49 -1.77
C GLY A 197 -2.45 -1.11 -1.17
N PRO A 198 -1.46 -0.21 -1.14
CA PRO A 198 -1.63 1.14 -0.60
C PRO A 198 -2.63 1.94 -1.44
N LEU A 199 -3.40 2.82 -0.78
CA LEU A 199 -4.31 3.72 -1.51
C LEU A 199 -3.54 4.75 -2.33
N VAL A 200 -2.36 5.18 -1.88
CA VAL A 200 -1.52 6.07 -2.67
C VAL A 200 -0.07 5.58 -2.57
N TYR A 201 0.46 5.12 -3.70
CA TYR A 201 1.85 4.68 -3.85
C TYR A 201 2.85 5.84 -3.66
N LEU A 202 4.16 5.55 -3.68
CA LEU A 202 5.22 6.56 -3.63
C LEU A 202 5.34 7.25 -4.99
N MET A 203 4.52 8.27 -5.21
CA MET A 203 4.31 8.91 -6.51
C MET A 203 5.54 9.67 -7.01
N ASP A 204 6.47 10.03 -6.12
CA ASP A 204 7.73 10.68 -6.50
C ASP A 204 8.63 9.80 -7.36
N ALA A 205 8.57 8.47 -7.19
CA ALA A 205 9.30 7.54 -8.05
C ALA A 205 8.82 7.60 -9.51
N TYR A 206 7.54 7.89 -9.71
CA TYR A 206 6.85 7.85 -11.01
C TYR A 206 6.83 9.23 -11.71
N ALA A 207 7.51 10.24 -11.17
CA ALA A 207 7.58 11.54 -11.84
C ALA A 207 8.42 11.46 -13.12
N GLY A 208 8.05 12.26 -14.13
CA GLY A 208 8.81 12.40 -15.37
C GLY A 208 8.49 11.38 -16.47
N HIS A 209 7.39 10.63 -16.37
CA HIS A 209 6.94 9.83 -17.49
C HIS A 209 6.40 10.71 -18.64
N THR A 210 6.59 10.25 -19.87
CA THR A 210 5.94 10.83 -21.05
C THR A 210 4.42 10.80 -20.85
N PRO A 211 3.69 11.89 -21.14
CA PRO A 211 2.24 11.90 -21.10
C PRO A 211 1.60 10.82 -21.97
N PHE A 212 0.45 10.32 -21.54
CA PHE A 212 -0.41 9.50 -22.38
C PHE A 212 -1.12 10.36 -23.43
N THR A 213 -1.37 9.80 -24.60
CA THR A 213 -2.18 10.44 -25.63
C THR A 213 -3.66 10.28 -25.31
N GLU A 214 -4.51 11.01 -26.03
CA GLU A 214 -5.96 10.82 -25.91
C GLU A 214 -6.39 9.39 -26.32
N ALA A 215 -5.75 8.81 -27.34
CA ALA A 215 -6.02 7.45 -27.78
C ALA A 215 -5.69 6.42 -26.69
N ASP A 216 -4.62 6.63 -25.94
CA ASP A 216 -4.27 5.78 -24.78
C ASP A 216 -5.37 5.80 -23.73
N ILE A 217 -5.88 6.99 -23.41
CA ILE A 217 -6.96 7.15 -22.43
C ILE A 217 -8.24 6.50 -22.93
N ASP A 218 -8.55 6.59 -24.22
CA ASP A 218 -9.69 5.88 -24.80
C ASP A 218 -9.55 4.36 -24.67
N LEU A 219 -8.34 3.80 -24.78
CA LEU A 219 -8.09 2.38 -24.51
C LEU A 219 -8.38 2.01 -23.05
N PHE A 220 -7.93 2.82 -22.09
CA PHE A 220 -8.25 2.63 -20.67
C PHE A 220 -9.77 2.71 -20.41
N LEU A 221 -10.44 3.67 -21.04
CA LEU A 221 -11.84 3.95 -20.80
C LEU A 221 -12.79 3.03 -21.57
N LYS A 222 -12.33 2.32 -22.60
CA LYS A 222 -13.15 1.35 -23.35
C LYS A 222 -13.84 0.31 -22.46
N HIS A 223 -13.16 -0.09 -21.40
CA HIS A 223 -13.68 -1.06 -20.43
C HIS A 223 -14.26 -0.40 -19.16
N TYR A 224 -14.21 0.93 -19.06
CA TYR A 224 -14.74 1.70 -17.95
C TYR A 224 -16.27 1.88 -18.04
N SER A 225 -16.98 1.65 -16.92
CA SER A 225 -18.40 1.93 -16.67
C SER A 225 -19.45 1.28 -17.59
N GLY A 226 -19.06 0.72 -18.74
CA GLY A 226 -20.00 0.23 -19.76
C GLY A 226 -20.82 1.34 -20.42
N ASN A 227 -20.50 2.62 -20.17
CA ASN A 227 -21.22 3.78 -20.66
C ASN A 227 -20.23 4.77 -21.31
N GLU A 228 -20.26 4.86 -22.63
CA GLU A 228 -19.38 5.73 -23.42
C GLU A 228 -19.50 7.21 -23.03
N GLU A 229 -20.69 7.64 -22.60
CA GLU A 229 -20.90 9.03 -22.17
C GLU A 229 -20.18 9.34 -20.86
N GLN A 230 -20.20 8.41 -19.90
CA GLN A 230 -19.48 8.58 -18.64
C GLN A 230 -17.96 8.57 -18.86
N ALA A 231 -17.46 7.71 -19.74
CA ALA A 231 -16.07 7.69 -20.16
C ALA A 231 -15.66 9.04 -20.78
N ARG A 232 -16.43 9.52 -21.76
CA ARG A 232 -16.20 10.82 -22.42
C ARG A 232 -16.21 11.96 -21.41
N GLN A 233 -17.19 12.00 -20.52
CA GLN A 233 -17.29 13.04 -19.52
C GLN A 233 -16.11 13.01 -18.53
N LEU A 234 -15.66 11.83 -18.10
CA LEU A 234 -14.50 11.70 -17.21
C LEU A 234 -13.24 12.28 -17.86
N LYS A 235 -13.04 11.96 -19.15
CA LYS A 235 -11.93 12.44 -19.97
C LYS A 235 -11.96 13.96 -20.15
N GLU A 236 -13.08 14.51 -20.61
CA GLU A 236 -13.23 15.97 -20.84
C GLU A 236 -13.10 16.77 -19.54
N ASN A 237 -13.66 16.28 -18.43
CA ASN A 237 -13.51 16.92 -17.13
C ASN A 237 -12.04 17.04 -16.68
N PHE A 238 -11.21 16.04 -17.00
CA PHE A 238 -9.77 16.13 -16.73
C PHE A 238 -9.10 17.13 -17.64
N LEU A 239 -9.37 17.09 -18.95
CA LEU A 239 -8.75 18.01 -19.90
C LEU A 239 -9.09 19.48 -19.59
N GLU A 240 -10.33 19.74 -19.16
CA GLU A 240 -10.75 21.06 -18.69
C GLU A 240 -9.94 21.50 -17.46
N GLU A 241 -9.87 20.66 -16.42
CA GLU A 241 -9.09 20.98 -15.22
C GLU A 241 -7.58 21.06 -15.51
N ALA A 242 -7.08 20.23 -16.42
CA ALA A 242 -5.69 20.21 -16.81
C ALA A 242 -5.31 21.52 -17.53
N ARG A 243 -6.16 21.99 -18.44
CA ARG A 243 -5.98 23.27 -19.14
C ARG A 243 -6.05 24.47 -18.19
N LEU A 244 -7.01 24.47 -17.26
CA LEU A 244 -7.27 25.64 -16.41
C LEU A 244 -6.35 25.73 -15.19
N ASP A 245 -6.05 24.60 -14.55
CA ASP A 245 -5.39 24.57 -13.24
C ASP A 245 -4.06 23.81 -13.27
N ILE A 246 -4.01 22.60 -13.84
CA ILE A 246 -2.87 21.70 -13.66
C ILE A 246 -1.66 22.09 -14.52
N TYR A 247 -1.83 22.20 -15.84
CA TYR A 247 -0.73 22.48 -16.77
C TYR A 247 -0.15 23.88 -16.62
N PRO A 248 -0.93 24.94 -16.32
CA PRO A 248 -0.36 26.24 -15.96
C PRO A 248 0.59 26.16 -14.74
N ALA A 249 0.24 25.35 -13.74
CA ALA A 249 1.07 25.16 -12.55
C ALA A 249 2.26 24.20 -12.78
N MET A 250 2.14 23.27 -13.71
CA MET A 250 3.13 22.20 -13.94
C MET A 250 4.12 22.53 -15.06
N ALA A 251 3.64 22.95 -16.23
CA ALA A 251 4.44 23.12 -17.46
C ALA A 251 4.82 24.58 -17.75
N GLY A 252 4.32 25.53 -16.94
CA GLY A 252 4.62 26.96 -17.07
C GLY A 252 4.33 27.47 -18.49
N GLY A 253 5.37 27.92 -19.19
CA GLY A 253 5.26 28.50 -20.53
C GLY A 253 4.82 27.54 -21.65
N ARG A 254 4.81 26.22 -21.42
CA ARG A 254 4.32 25.20 -22.37
C ARG A 254 2.92 24.68 -22.06
N SER A 255 2.22 25.30 -21.11
CA SER A 255 0.90 24.83 -20.64
C SER A 255 -0.16 24.76 -21.75
N ASP A 256 -0.23 25.78 -22.60
CA ASP A 256 -1.19 25.81 -23.73
C ASP A 256 -0.92 24.70 -24.74
N GLU A 257 0.36 24.44 -25.05
CA GLU A 257 0.77 23.37 -25.97
C GLU A 257 0.32 21.99 -25.47
N TRP A 258 0.52 21.71 -24.18
CA TRP A 258 0.10 20.45 -23.57
C TRP A 258 -1.42 20.26 -23.61
N ALA A 259 -2.16 21.34 -23.37
CA ALA A 259 -3.61 21.34 -23.41
C ALA A 259 -4.14 21.16 -24.84
N ASP A 260 -3.52 21.81 -25.82
CA ASP A 260 -3.91 21.73 -27.23
C ASP A 260 -3.59 20.37 -27.85
N LEU A 261 -2.50 19.73 -27.41
CA LEU A 261 -2.17 18.33 -27.72
C LEU A 261 -3.04 17.31 -26.97
N ARG A 262 -3.92 17.77 -26.06
CA ARG A 262 -4.83 16.93 -25.25
C ARG A 262 -4.10 15.77 -24.55
N LEU A 263 -2.94 16.08 -24.00
CA LEU A 263 -2.10 15.11 -23.30
C LEU A 263 -2.65 14.80 -21.92
N PHE A 264 -2.27 13.64 -21.38
CA PHE A 264 -2.60 13.18 -20.04
C PHE A 264 -1.33 12.86 -19.28
N GLU A 265 -0.81 13.84 -18.53
CA GLU A 265 0.34 13.60 -17.67
C GLU A 265 -0.03 12.56 -16.60
N PRO A 266 0.74 11.46 -16.45
CA PRO A 266 0.27 10.29 -15.70
C PRO A 266 -0.05 10.56 -14.23
N LEU A 267 0.77 11.36 -13.53
CA LEU A 267 0.53 11.64 -12.13
C LEU A 267 -0.68 12.55 -11.92
N SER A 268 -0.86 13.54 -12.78
CA SER A 268 -2.01 14.45 -12.80
C SER A 268 -3.30 13.67 -13.05
N TRP A 269 -3.27 12.74 -14.01
CA TRP A 269 -4.41 11.88 -14.31
C TRP A 269 -4.75 10.97 -13.13
N ILE A 270 -3.77 10.30 -12.53
CA ILE A 270 -3.97 9.46 -11.35
C ILE A 270 -4.51 10.29 -10.17
N ALA A 271 -3.95 11.47 -9.90
CA ALA A 271 -4.43 12.37 -8.85
C ALA A 271 -5.89 12.81 -9.08
N PHE A 272 -6.24 13.11 -10.33
CA PHE A 272 -7.62 13.38 -10.74
C PHE A 272 -8.55 12.19 -10.47
N LEU A 273 -8.16 10.97 -10.86
CA LEU A 273 -8.96 9.76 -10.65
C LEU A 273 -9.23 9.51 -9.15
N TYR A 274 -8.22 9.69 -8.29
CA TYR A 274 -8.41 9.63 -6.84
C TYR A 274 -9.44 10.65 -6.34
N ARG A 275 -9.33 11.90 -6.80
CA ARG A 275 -10.27 12.96 -6.40
C ARG A 275 -11.69 12.69 -6.91
N LYS A 276 -11.84 12.12 -8.11
CA LYS A 276 -13.14 11.68 -8.62
C LYS A 276 -13.71 10.52 -7.81
N LEU A 277 -12.89 9.57 -7.41
CA LEU A 277 -13.32 8.44 -6.58
C LEU A 277 -13.83 8.89 -5.21
N ILE A 278 -13.13 9.85 -4.57
CA ILE A 278 -13.60 10.52 -3.34
C ILE A 278 -14.89 11.31 -3.59
N SER A 279 -14.96 12.07 -4.69
CA SER A 279 -16.14 12.89 -5.01
C SER A 279 -17.40 12.04 -5.22
N VAL A 280 -17.29 10.94 -5.97
CA VAL A 280 -18.40 9.99 -6.17
C VAL A 280 -18.86 9.39 -4.85
N ALA A 281 -17.92 9.02 -3.96
CA ALA A 281 -18.25 8.49 -2.64
C ALA A 281 -18.95 9.52 -1.72
N LEU A 282 -18.47 10.77 -1.70
CA LEU A 282 -19.05 11.85 -0.89
C LEU A 282 -20.50 12.17 -1.26
N ASN A 283 -20.86 11.96 -2.52
CA ASN A 283 -22.21 12.19 -3.05
C ASN A 283 -23.19 11.04 -2.77
N ARG A 284 -22.76 9.96 -2.11
CA ARG A 284 -23.60 8.80 -1.77
C ARG A 284 -24.08 8.84 -0.33
N LYS A 285 -25.24 8.20 -0.10
CA LYS A 285 -25.82 7.96 1.22
C LYS A 285 -26.35 6.51 1.28
N PRO A 286 -25.79 5.64 2.14
CA PRO A 286 -24.61 5.86 2.97
C PRO A 286 -23.35 6.09 2.13
N ARG A 287 -22.34 6.72 2.74
CA ARG A 287 -21.04 6.92 2.06
C ARG A 287 -20.28 5.60 2.05
N PRO A 288 -19.84 5.09 0.89
CA PRO A 288 -19.09 3.85 0.82
C PRO A 288 -17.74 4.00 1.54
N ILE A 289 -17.30 2.91 2.13
CA ILE A 289 -15.95 2.80 2.67
C ILE A 289 -14.99 2.54 1.54
N ILE A 290 -13.88 3.29 1.51
CA ILE A 290 -12.83 3.09 0.51
C ILE A 290 -11.52 2.92 1.23
N ALA A 291 -10.93 1.73 1.11
CA ALA A 291 -9.69 1.42 1.80
C ALA A 291 -8.69 0.66 0.92
N GLY A 292 -7.42 0.90 1.17
CA GLY A 292 -6.30 0.12 0.65
C GLY A 292 -5.77 -0.78 1.76
N VAL A 293 -5.50 -2.03 1.44
CA VAL A 293 -5.11 -3.05 2.43
C VAL A 293 -3.77 -3.64 2.05
N VAL A 294 -2.79 -3.56 2.95
CA VAL A 294 -1.40 -3.96 2.71
C VAL A 294 -0.96 -5.03 3.71
N GLU A 295 -0.75 -6.25 3.22
CA GLU A 295 -0.29 -7.40 4.03
C GLU A 295 1.20 -7.28 4.40
N ARG A 296 2.05 -6.99 3.40
CA ARG A 296 3.51 -7.08 3.51
C ARG A 296 4.14 -5.73 3.25
N GLY A 297 4.50 -5.04 4.35
CA GLY A 297 5.14 -3.74 4.30
C GLY A 297 6.57 -3.78 4.84
N LYS A 298 7.52 -3.29 4.05
CA LYS A 298 8.84 -2.86 4.58
C LYS A 298 8.83 -1.42 5.09
N SER A 299 7.63 -0.86 5.29
CA SER A 299 7.47 0.49 5.81
C SER A 299 8.08 0.61 7.20
N ARG A 300 8.65 1.80 7.45
CA ARG A 300 9.15 2.25 8.75
C ARG A 300 8.46 3.53 9.21
N ASN A 301 7.49 4.03 8.42
CA ASN A 301 6.97 5.38 8.55
C ASN A 301 6.25 5.58 9.88
N PHE A 302 5.40 4.62 10.27
CA PHE A 302 4.65 4.75 11.52
C PHE A 302 5.59 4.69 12.72
N SER A 303 6.42 3.65 12.78
CA SER A 303 7.35 3.43 13.88
C SER A 303 8.35 4.57 14.00
N GLU A 304 8.95 5.02 12.90
CA GLU A 304 9.94 6.10 12.91
C GLU A 304 9.33 7.46 13.24
N LYS A 305 8.21 7.84 12.60
CA LYS A 305 7.67 9.21 12.66
C LYS A 305 6.63 9.42 13.77
N VAL A 306 6.02 8.35 14.27
CA VAL A 306 4.98 8.40 15.31
C VAL A 306 5.50 7.77 16.60
N LEU A 307 5.62 6.44 16.65
CA LEU A 307 5.94 5.69 17.88
C LEU A 307 7.30 6.10 18.45
N LEU A 308 8.39 5.84 17.73
CA LEU A 308 9.74 6.09 18.21
C LEU A 308 10.01 7.59 18.36
N LYS A 309 9.43 8.46 17.51
CA LYS A 309 9.53 9.91 17.72
C LYS A 309 8.99 10.31 19.10
N ARG A 310 7.86 9.76 19.54
CA ARG A 310 7.28 10.00 20.87
C ARG A 310 8.11 9.34 21.98
N VAL A 311 8.62 8.13 21.77
CA VAL A 311 9.53 7.45 22.71
C VAL A 311 10.79 8.27 22.96
N PHE A 312 11.52 8.66 21.90
CA PHE A 312 12.73 9.48 22.00
C PHE A 312 12.46 10.83 22.66
N ARG A 313 11.32 11.47 22.36
CA ARG A 313 10.92 12.71 23.05
C ARG A 313 10.75 12.47 24.54
N SER A 314 10.00 11.44 24.94
CA SER A 314 9.76 11.14 26.36
C SER A 314 11.04 10.77 27.10
N LEU A 315 11.96 10.05 26.45
CA LEU A 315 13.28 9.74 27.02
C LEU A 315 14.12 11.02 27.24
N ARG A 316 14.08 11.97 26.31
CA ARG A 316 14.75 13.27 26.47
C ARG A 316 14.17 14.10 27.61
N GLU A 317 12.84 14.14 27.74
CA GLU A 317 12.14 14.82 28.84
C GLU A 317 12.52 14.23 30.22
N LYS A 318 12.82 12.93 30.28
CA LYS A 318 13.27 12.23 31.50
C LYS A 318 14.79 12.24 31.71
N GLY A 319 15.56 12.91 30.84
CA GLY A 319 17.03 12.93 30.92
C GLY A 319 17.71 11.60 30.56
N ASN A 320 16.99 10.62 29.99
CA ASN A 320 17.50 9.29 29.66
C ASN A 320 17.76 9.13 28.15
N GLN A 321 18.60 9.98 27.58
CA GLN A 321 18.84 10.01 26.13
C GLN A 321 19.71 8.84 25.63
N ASN A 322 20.46 8.20 26.53
CA ASN A 322 21.34 7.06 26.23
C ASN A 322 20.68 5.70 26.39
N TYR A 323 19.39 5.63 26.77
CA TYR A 323 18.67 4.39 27.00
C TYR A 323 18.92 3.30 25.95
N PHE A 324 18.78 3.62 24.65
CA PHE A 324 18.97 2.62 23.59
C PHE A 324 20.42 2.18 23.44
N ASN A 325 21.36 3.10 23.60
CA ASN A 325 22.79 2.81 23.59
C ASN A 325 23.17 1.87 24.73
N GLU A 326 22.58 2.05 25.92
CA GLU A 326 22.79 1.19 27.09
C GLU A 326 22.16 -0.20 26.90
N VAL A 327 20.90 -0.26 26.44
CA VAL A 327 20.19 -1.53 26.23
C VAL A 327 20.85 -2.38 25.15
N PHE A 328 21.27 -1.76 24.05
CA PHE A 328 21.84 -2.48 22.91
C PHE A 328 23.37 -2.50 22.92
N GLY A 329 24.07 -1.79 23.81
CA GLY A 329 25.53 -1.74 23.80
C GLY A 329 26.12 -1.06 22.55
N LEU A 330 25.43 -0.03 22.04
CA LEU A 330 25.85 0.79 20.90
C LEU A 330 26.08 2.24 21.33
N SER A 331 26.61 3.08 20.43
CA SER A 331 26.84 4.51 20.68
C SER A 331 26.07 5.45 19.75
N ASP A 332 25.49 4.95 18.66
CA ASP A 332 24.90 5.74 17.58
C ASP A 332 23.37 5.64 17.46
N LEU A 333 22.70 5.02 18.44
CA LEU A 333 21.22 4.91 18.50
C LEU A 333 20.55 6.19 19.02
N THR A 334 20.92 7.33 18.44
CA THR A 334 20.54 8.68 18.91
C THR A 334 19.28 9.24 18.25
N SER A 335 18.74 8.54 17.25
CA SER A 335 17.53 8.93 16.53
C SER A 335 16.65 7.73 16.18
N PRO A 336 15.33 7.93 15.97
CA PRO A 336 14.42 6.89 15.49
C PRO A 336 14.93 6.19 14.22
N LYS A 337 15.43 6.95 13.25
CA LYS A 337 15.96 6.42 12.00
C LYS A 337 17.16 5.50 12.23
N ASN A 338 18.17 5.98 12.99
CA ASN A 338 19.36 5.17 13.28
C ASN A 338 19.01 3.88 14.00
N LEU A 339 18.06 3.93 14.95
CA LEU A 339 17.59 2.74 15.66
C LEU A 339 16.97 1.72 14.71
N MET A 340 16.06 2.15 13.84
CA MET A 340 15.41 1.28 12.87
C MET A 340 16.41 0.72 11.84
N ASP A 341 17.36 1.54 11.39
CA ASP A 341 18.38 1.15 10.42
C ASP A 341 19.36 0.13 11.01
N ARG A 342 19.85 0.36 12.24
CA ARG A 342 20.82 -0.51 12.92
C ARG A 342 20.21 -1.81 13.42
N LEU A 343 19.00 -1.78 13.94
CA LEU A 343 18.33 -2.95 14.51
C LEU A 343 17.46 -3.69 13.49
N GLY A 344 17.31 -3.18 12.27
CA GLY A 344 16.55 -3.83 11.22
C GLY A 344 15.03 -3.83 11.42
N TYR A 345 14.52 -3.01 12.33
CA TYR A 345 13.08 -2.95 12.62
C TYR A 345 12.26 -2.36 11.47
N THR A 346 11.01 -2.80 11.37
CA THR A 346 9.98 -2.31 10.44
C THR A 346 8.67 -2.11 11.20
N ASP A 347 7.72 -1.39 10.59
CA ASP A 347 6.38 -1.19 11.16
C ASP A 347 5.71 -2.54 11.46
N ASN A 348 5.71 -3.46 10.50
CA ASN A 348 5.13 -4.79 10.67
C ASN A 348 5.78 -5.59 11.80
N LEU A 349 7.12 -5.53 11.93
CA LEU A 349 7.85 -6.28 12.97
C LEU A 349 7.59 -5.71 14.37
N LEU A 350 7.70 -4.38 14.54
CA LEU A 350 7.44 -3.76 15.84
C LEU A 350 5.98 -3.93 16.24
N LEU A 351 5.03 -3.70 15.34
CA LEU A 351 3.61 -3.80 15.68
C LEU A 351 3.15 -5.24 15.90
N ALA A 352 3.79 -6.24 15.27
CA ALA A 352 3.56 -7.65 15.61
C ALA A 352 3.95 -7.96 17.06
N MET A 353 4.97 -7.29 17.59
CA MET A 353 5.40 -7.40 18.98
C MET A 353 4.59 -6.55 19.95
N LEU A 354 3.83 -5.55 19.47
CA LEU A 354 3.16 -4.58 20.34
C LEU A 354 1.64 -4.74 20.41
N LEU A 355 1.00 -5.23 19.34
CA LEU A 355 -0.45 -5.36 19.26
C LEU A 355 -0.91 -6.78 19.65
N ASP A 356 -2.02 -6.86 20.35
CA ASP A 356 -2.73 -8.12 20.58
C ASP A 356 -3.58 -8.52 19.37
N THR A 357 -3.88 -9.82 19.26
CA THR A 357 -4.85 -10.30 18.26
C THR A 357 -6.21 -9.62 18.46
N GLY A 358 -6.71 -8.95 17.43
CA GLY A 358 -7.92 -8.13 17.48
C GLY A 358 -7.70 -6.70 17.96
N GLU A 359 -6.45 -6.24 18.09
CA GLU A 359 -6.13 -4.84 18.32
C GLU A 359 -5.62 -4.14 17.06
N TYR A 360 -5.88 -2.83 17.01
CA TYR A 360 -5.34 -1.94 15.99
C TYR A 360 -4.73 -0.67 16.60
N SER A 361 -3.75 -0.10 15.90
CA SER A 361 -3.06 1.12 16.32
C SER A 361 -3.93 2.36 16.11
N GLU A 362 -3.63 3.44 16.82
CA GLU A 362 -4.09 4.76 16.41
C GLU A 362 -3.74 5.04 14.94
N HIS A 363 -4.59 5.84 14.29
CA HIS A 363 -4.34 6.22 12.91
C HIS A 363 -3.29 7.34 12.83
N TRP A 364 -2.58 7.42 11.71
CA TRP A 364 -1.68 8.55 11.43
C TRP A 364 -1.83 9.02 9.99
N ARG A 365 -1.44 10.27 9.72
CA ARG A 365 -1.37 10.78 8.35
C ARG A 365 -0.15 10.18 7.64
N VAL A 366 -0.38 9.47 6.54
CA VAL A 366 0.70 8.84 5.77
C VAL A 366 1.31 9.89 4.84
N ASN A 367 2.36 10.54 5.30
CA ASN A 367 2.96 11.67 4.56
C ASN A 367 3.93 11.26 3.43
N LYS A 368 4.15 9.96 3.16
CA LYS A 368 5.28 9.54 2.30
C LYS A 368 4.98 9.60 0.80
N SER A 369 3.72 9.53 0.39
CA SER A 369 3.33 9.30 -1.01
C SER A 369 3.72 10.43 -1.97
N THR A 370 3.85 11.68 -1.50
CA THR A 370 4.07 12.83 -2.39
C THR A 370 5.15 13.81 -1.95
N ILE A 371 5.81 13.59 -0.81
CA ILE A 371 6.79 14.56 -0.26
C ILE A 371 7.97 14.79 -1.21
N GLY A 372 8.35 13.78 -2.00
CA GLY A 372 9.46 13.86 -2.95
C GLY A 372 9.13 14.58 -4.26
N LEU A 373 7.86 14.93 -4.53
CA LEU A 373 7.49 15.59 -5.79
C LEU A 373 8.08 17.00 -5.85
N GLY A 374 8.91 17.24 -6.86
CA GLY A 374 9.55 18.52 -7.16
C GLY A 374 9.60 18.73 -8.67
N SER A 375 10.64 19.38 -9.19
CA SER A 375 10.83 19.48 -10.63
C SER A 375 11.38 18.18 -11.23
N GLY A 376 10.92 17.82 -12.42
CA GLY A 376 11.43 16.69 -13.19
C GLY A 376 11.53 17.03 -14.68
N GLN A 377 12.20 16.17 -15.43
CA GLN A 377 12.27 16.26 -16.89
C GLN A 377 11.17 15.38 -17.49
N ILE A 378 10.48 15.91 -18.49
CA ILE A 378 9.44 15.21 -19.25
C ILE A 378 9.75 15.36 -20.73
N ARG A 379 9.54 14.28 -21.46
CA ARG A 379 9.58 14.24 -22.91
C ARG A 379 8.15 14.13 -23.42
N LEU A 380 7.75 14.98 -24.36
CA LEU A 380 6.44 14.84 -25.00
C LEU A 380 6.47 13.71 -26.04
N PRO A 381 5.31 13.13 -26.40
CA PRO A 381 5.22 12.24 -27.55
C PRO A 381 5.84 12.89 -28.80
N ASP A 382 6.60 12.12 -29.57
CA ASP A 382 7.26 12.54 -30.82
C ASP A 382 8.34 13.64 -30.73
N GLU A 383 8.61 14.19 -29.55
CA GLU A 383 9.74 15.12 -29.36
C GLU A 383 11.04 14.38 -29.06
N SER A 384 12.19 14.95 -29.42
CA SER A 384 13.51 14.45 -29.01
C SER A 384 14.03 15.13 -27.74
N GLU A 385 13.59 16.34 -27.46
CA GLU A 385 14.06 17.16 -26.34
C GLU A 385 13.18 16.98 -25.10
N SER A 386 13.79 17.08 -23.93
CA SER A 386 13.08 17.08 -22.66
C SER A 386 12.81 18.51 -22.20
N SER A 387 11.69 18.71 -21.53
CA SER A 387 11.32 19.96 -20.89
C SER A 387 11.17 19.77 -19.38
N GLN A 388 11.36 20.85 -18.64
CA GLN A 388 11.19 20.84 -17.19
C GLN A 388 9.72 21.01 -16.82
N ALA A 389 9.23 20.19 -15.88
CA ALA A 389 7.91 20.30 -15.29
C ALA A 389 8.00 20.31 -13.77
N ASP A 390 7.08 21.02 -13.10
CA ASP A 390 6.98 21.08 -11.65
C ASP A 390 5.83 20.21 -11.12
N PHE A 391 6.18 19.06 -10.56
CA PHE A 391 5.22 18.14 -9.93
C PHE A 391 4.86 18.53 -8.50
N SER A 392 5.49 19.56 -7.93
CA SER A 392 5.19 19.99 -6.56
C SER A 392 3.75 20.46 -6.38
N CYS A 393 3.10 20.90 -7.47
CA CYS A 393 1.69 21.25 -7.53
C CYS A 393 0.75 20.06 -7.22
N LEU A 394 1.22 18.81 -7.41
CA LEU A 394 0.45 17.60 -7.12
C LEU A 394 0.59 17.09 -5.68
N ARG A 395 1.36 17.76 -4.82
CA ARG A 395 1.56 17.32 -3.43
C ARG A 395 0.25 17.21 -2.65
N ASP A 396 0.24 16.32 -1.66
CA ASP A 396 -0.90 16.13 -0.76
C ASP A 396 -1.40 17.46 -0.16
N GLY A 397 -2.70 17.71 -0.33
CA GLY A 397 -3.38 18.90 0.17
C GLY A 397 -3.41 20.07 -0.80
N GLY A 398 -2.74 19.96 -1.96
CA GLY A 398 -2.92 20.88 -3.08
C GLY A 398 -4.35 20.85 -3.64
N GLN A 399 -4.75 21.91 -4.34
CA GLN A 399 -6.10 22.05 -4.92
C GLN A 399 -6.47 20.87 -5.84
N PHE A 400 -5.51 20.46 -6.67
CA PHE A 400 -5.64 19.35 -7.63
C PHE A 400 -4.64 18.21 -7.38
N GLY A 401 -3.95 18.23 -6.23
CA GLY A 401 -2.97 17.21 -5.86
C GLY A 401 -3.59 15.92 -5.34
N PHE A 402 -2.71 14.96 -5.01
CA PHE A 402 -3.13 13.69 -4.42
C PHE A 402 -3.86 13.91 -3.09
N PRO A 403 -4.86 13.07 -2.75
CA PRO A 403 -5.56 13.20 -1.48
C PRO A 403 -4.71 12.71 -0.30
N SER A 404 -4.94 13.32 0.86
CA SER A 404 -4.36 12.85 2.12
C SER A 404 -4.96 11.53 2.54
N ILE A 405 -4.10 10.61 2.95
CA ILE A 405 -4.48 9.29 3.47
C ILE A 405 -4.14 9.15 4.95
N ARG A 406 -4.99 8.41 5.66
CA ARG A 406 -4.74 7.96 7.03
C ARG A 406 -4.48 6.47 7.02
N GLY A 407 -3.43 6.05 7.71
CA GLY A 407 -3.07 4.66 7.91
C GLY A 407 -3.41 4.22 9.33
N THR A 408 -3.70 2.93 9.51
CA THR A 408 -3.70 2.21 10.80
C THR A 408 -3.16 0.80 10.57
N TYR A 409 -2.71 0.13 11.62
CA TYR A 409 -2.30 -1.27 11.58
C TYR A 409 -3.21 -2.11 12.46
N ILE A 410 -3.64 -3.27 11.98
CA ILE A 410 -4.40 -4.25 12.76
C ILE A 410 -3.66 -5.58 12.84
N ARG A 411 -3.62 -6.18 14.03
CA ARG A 411 -3.17 -7.56 14.23
C ARG A 411 -4.38 -8.50 14.21
N VAL A 412 -4.57 -9.21 13.10
CA VAL A 412 -5.72 -10.13 12.94
C VAL A 412 -5.49 -11.48 13.59
N SER A 413 -4.26 -11.98 13.58
CA SER A 413 -3.86 -13.29 14.06
C SER A 413 -2.41 -13.25 14.55
N GLU A 414 -2.04 -14.18 15.43
CA GLU A 414 -0.65 -14.38 15.87
C GLU A 414 0.24 -14.92 14.75
N ASN A 415 -0.36 -15.58 13.76
CA ASN A 415 0.36 -16.25 12.67
C ASN A 415 0.64 -15.37 11.46
N THR A 416 0.04 -14.17 11.37
CA THR A 416 0.18 -13.28 10.22
C THR A 416 0.63 -11.89 10.64
N GLU A 417 1.43 -11.22 9.82
CA GLU A 417 1.88 -9.85 10.10
C GLU A 417 0.71 -8.87 10.27
N PRO A 418 0.87 -7.80 11.07
CA PRO A 418 -0.13 -6.75 11.12
C PRO A 418 -0.40 -6.18 9.73
N ILE A 419 -1.68 -6.07 9.40
CA ILE A 419 -2.15 -5.54 8.14
C ILE A 419 -2.22 -4.02 8.26
N ARG A 420 -1.66 -3.29 7.31
CA ARG A 420 -1.87 -1.84 7.20
C ARG A 420 -3.13 -1.56 6.41
N ILE A 421 -4.00 -0.72 6.95
CA ILE A 421 -5.22 -0.25 6.30
C ILE A 421 -5.09 1.26 6.09
N GLU A 422 -5.37 1.71 4.87
CA GLU A 422 -5.33 3.11 4.49
C GLU A 422 -6.71 3.58 4.04
N VAL A 423 -7.14 4.75 4.47
CA VAL A 423 -8.41 5.40 4.04
C VAL A 423 -8.15 6.85 3.63
N PHE A 424 -9.02 7.42 2.78
CA PHE A 424 -8.94 8.84 2.43
C PHE A 424 -9.43 9.73 3.57
N SER A 425 -8.60 10.69 4.00
CA SER A 425 -8.93 11.61 5.10
C SER A 425 -10.19 12.42 4.83
N LYS A 426 -10.46 12.75 3.55
CA LYS A 426 -11.64 13.51 3.13
C LYS A 426 -12.96 12.75 3.31
N LEU A 427 -12.95 11.42 3.45
CA LEU A 427 -14.17 10.63 3.65
C LEU A 427 -14.61 10.56 5.12
N GLY A 428 -13.80 11.04 6.05
CA GLY A 428 -14.09 11.11 7.49
C GLY A 428 -13.22 10.16 8.33
N GLU A 429 -13.05 10.47 9.62
CA GLU A 429 -12.22 9.65 10.52
C GLU A 429 -12.88 8.33 10.90
N ASP A 430 -14.21 8.31 10.99
CA ASP A 430 -15.01 7.12 11.31
C ASP A 430 -14.76 5.97 10.33
N GLN A 431 -14.39 6.30 9.09
CA GLN A 431 -14.00 5.34 8.04
C GLN A 431 -12.85 4.43 8.47
N VAL A 432 -11.92 4.92 9.29
CA VAL A 432 -10.79 4.11 9.78
C VAL A 432 -11.33 2.93 10.59
N LYS A 433 -12.17 3.21 11.60
CA LYS A 433 -12.73 2.18 12.49
C LYS A 433 -13.57 1.19 11.68
N GLU A 434 -14.42 1.70 10.80
CA GLU A 434 -15.32 0.88 10.00
C GLU A 434 -14.57 0.00 8.97
N ALA A 435 -13.49 0.51 8.37
CA ALA A 435 -12.61 -0.28 7.51
C ALA A 435 -11.90 -1.38 8.30
N VAL A 436 -11.39 -1.06 9.50
CA VAL A 436 -10.73 -2.03 10.39
C VAL A 436 -11.67 -3.17 10.78
N ARG A 437 -12.93 -2.89 11.16
CA ARG A 437 -13.95 -3.91 11.48
C ARG A 437 -14.14 -4.90 10.33
N ARG A 438 -14.29 -4.39 9.11
CA ARG A 438 -14.52 -5.20 7.90
C ARG A 438 -13.29 -6.01 7.51
N VAL A 439 -12.11 -5.37 7.48
CA VAL A 439 -10.84 -6.07 7.21
C VAL A 439 -10.59 -7.17 8.23
N TYR A 440 -10.87 -6.92 9.52
CA TYR A 440 -10.75 -7.93 10.57
C TYR A 440 -11.62 -9.16 10.30
N LEU A 441 -12.92 -8.94 10.08
CA LEU A 441 -13.86 -10.03 9.79
C LEU A 441 -13.48 -10.80 8.52
N TYR A 442 -13.20 -10.07 7.44
CA TYR A 442 -12.87 -10.68 6.14
C TYR A 442 -11.57 -11.49 6.20
N SER A 443 -10.65 -11.10 7.08
CA SER A 443 -9.39 -11.80 7.29
C SER A 443 -9.50 -13.06 8.15
N ARG A 444 -10.60 -13.19 8.92
CA ARG A 444 -10.88 -14.34 9.79
C ARG A 444 -11.88 -15.32 9.20
N LEU A 445 -12.30 -15.12 7.95
CA LEU A 445 -13.24 -16.01 7.27
C LEU A 445 -12.71 -17.44 7.16
N LEU A 446 -11.41 -17.62 6.95
CA LEU A 446 -10.74 -18.91 6.91
C LEU A 446 -9.80 -19.08 8.11
N PRO A 447 -9.79 -20.25 8.77
CA PRO A 447 -8.86 -20.52 9.86
C PRO A 447 -7.40 -20.31 9.41
N ASN A 448 -6.61 -19.60 10.22
CA ASN A 448 -5.19 -19.33 10.00
C ASN A 448 -4.82 -18.52 8.74
N TYR A 449 -5.78 -17.98 7.98
CA TYR A 449 -5.50 -17.26 6.73
C TYR A 449 -4.99 -15.82 6.97
N GLY A 450 -5.68 -15.05 7.82
CA GLY A 450 -5.16 -13.80 8.39
C GLY A 450 -4.95 -12.62 7.43
N PHE A 451 -5.61 -12.63 6.26
CA PHE A 451 -5.72 -11.53 5.28
C PHE A 451 -7.11 -11.56 4.61
N PRO A 452 -7.71 -10.45 4.10
CA PRO A 452 -9.06 -10.49 3.57
C PRO A 452 -9.21 -11.45 2.39
N VAL A 453 -10.05 -12.47 2.54
CA VAL A 453 -10.21 -13.54 1.52
C VAL A 453 -10.64 -12.99 0.17
N GLY A 454 -11.50 -11.96 0.13
CA GLY A 454 -11.91 -11.34 -1.13
C GLY A 454 -10.77 -10.66 -1.89
N LEU A 455 -9.74 -10.15 -1.19
CA LEU A 455 -8.55 -9.58 -1.82
C LEU A 455 -7.66 -10.68 -2.45
N ASP A 456 -7.55 -11.84 -1.82
CA ASP A 456 -6.82 -13.00 -2.37
C ASP A 456 -7.54 -13.64 -3.56
N ILE A 457 -8.87 -13.67 -3.53
CA ILE A 457 -9.68 -14.11 -4.67
C ILE A 457 -9.41 -13.20 -5.88
N VAL A 458 -9.44 -11.87 -5.70
CA VAL A 458 -9.24 -10.95 -6.82
C VAL A 458 -7.79 -10.93 -7.31
N ASP A 459 -6.78 -11.08 -6.42
CA ASP A 459 -5.37 -11.25 -6.81
C ASP A 459 -5.20 -12.47 -7.74
N LYS A 460 -5.72 -13.63 -7.33
CA LYS A 460 -5.69 -14.85 -8.16
C LYS A 460 -6.46 -14.71 -9.45
N PHE A 461 -7.58 -13.97 -9.43
CA PHE A 461 -8.40 -13.73 -10.62
C PHE A 461 -7.72 -12.76 -11.61
N ALA A 462 -7.04 -11.74 -11.10
CA ALA A 462 -6.30 -10.76 -11.90
C ALA A 462 -4.98 -11.34 -12.43
N HIS A 463 -4.42 -12.38 -11.79
CA HIS A 463 -3.21 -13.05 -12.25
C HIS A 463 -3.28 -13.45 -13.72
N VAL A 464 -2.22 -13.14 -14.49
CA VAL A 464 -2.07 -13.57 -15.88
C VAL A 464 -1.30 -14.89 -15.92
N PRO A 465 -1.93 -16.03 -16.28
CA PRO A 465 -1.24 -17.29 -16.32
C PRO A 465 -0.20 -17.38 -17.44
N ASN A 466 0.91 -18.10 -17.20
CA ASN A 466 2.00 -18.27 -18.18
C ASN A 466 1.56 -18.88 -19.52
N TRP A 467 0.53 -19.73 -19.54
CA TRP A 467 0.04 -20.30 -20.81
C TRP A 467 -0.53 -19.21 -21.73
N MET A 468 -1.10 -18.15 -21.15
CA MET A 468 -1.69 -17.05 -21.89
C MET A 468 -0.61 -16.14 -22.46
N THR A 469 0.40 -15.78 -21.66
CA THR A 469 1.54 -15.00 -22.16
C THR A 469 2.25 -15.73 -23.29
N ARG A 470 2.46 -17.05 -23.16
CA ARG A 470 2.99 -17.89 -24.26
C ARG A 470 2.09 -17.95 -25.50
N ALA A 471 0.77 -17.87 -25.34
CA ALA A 471 -0.15 -17.81 -26.48
C ALA A 471 -0.01 -16.47 -27.22
N TYR A 472 0.09 -15.36 -26.49
CA TYR A 472 0.39 -14.04 -27.06
C TYR A 472 1.75 -14.03 -27.76
N ASP A 473 2.78 -14.62 -27.16
CA ASP A 473 4.11 -14.74 -27.77
C ASP A 473 4.05 -15.44 -29.13
N LYS A 474 3.32 -16.56 -29.22
CA LYS A 474 3.09 -17.28 -30.49
C LYS A 474 2.31 -16.44 -31.50
N MET A 475 1.30 -15.69 -31.07
CA MET A 475 0.54 -14.80 -31.94
C MET A 475 1.41 -13.66 -32.48
N ILE A 476 2.27 -13.07 -31.65
CA ILE A 476 3.20 -12.01 -32.07
C ILE A 476 4.17 -12.57 -33.12
N ILE A 477 4.80 -13.72 -32.85
CA ILE A 477 5.69 -14.39 -33.80
C ILE A 477 4.96 -14.69 -35.12
N HIS A 478 3.73 -15.21 -35.03
CA HIS A 478 2.93 -15.52 -36.22
C HIS A 478 2.60 -14.25 -37.02
N LYS A 479 2.14 -13.18 -36.38
CA LYS A 479 1.85 -11.90 -37.05
C LYS A 479 3.09 -11.32 -37.73
N LEU A 480 4.23 -11.30 -37.04
CA LEU A 480 5.50 -10.87 -37.63
C LEU A 480 5.88 -11.75 -38.83
N GLY A 481 5.73 -13.06 -38.72
CA GLY A 481 5.96 -14.00 -39.82
C GLY A 481 5.05 -13.75 -41.03
N VAL A 482 3.76 -13.46 -40.80
CA VAL A 482 2.79 -13.12 -41.85
C VAL A 482 3.13 -11.77 -42.50
N SER A 483 3.45 -10.74 -41.72
CA SER A 483 3.83 -9.42 -42.26
C SER A 483 5.11 -9.49 -43.08
N LEU A 484 6.08 -10.34 -42.69
CA LEU A 484 7.26 -10.63 -43.50
C LEU A 484 6.89 -11.31 -44.82
N GLN A 485 6.02 -12.32 -44.79
CA GLN A 485 5.55 -13.02 -45.99
C GLN A 485 4.76 -12.12 -46.94
N LYS A 486 4.04 -11.13 -46.40
CA LYS A 486 3.31 -10.12 -47.18
C LYS A 486 4.19 -8.97 -47.68
N GLY A 487 5.46 -8.92 -47.25
CA GLY A 487 6.38 -7.83 -47.59
C GLY A 487 6.04 -6.50 -46.90
N GLU A 488 5.22 -6.51 -45.86
CA GLU A 488 4.87 -5.33 -45.05
C GLU A 488 6.05 -4.89 -44.17
N ILE A 489 6.95 -5.82 -43.84
CA ILE A 489 8.21 -5.60 -43.15
C ILE A 489 9.33 -6.34 -43.88
N THR A 490 10.53 -5.77 -43.91
CA THR A 490 11.70 -6.46 -44.50
C THR A 490 12.35 -7.41 -43.48
N ASP A 491 13.17 -8.35 -43.97
CA ASP A 491 14.01 -9.20 -43.09
C ASP A 491 14.93 -8.37 -42.18
N GLU A 492 15.37 -7.20 -42.64
CA GLU A 492 16.21 -6.28 -41.86
C GLU A 492 15.39 -5.60 -40.75
N ASP A 493 14.14 -5.23 -41.03
CA ASP A 493 13.23 -4.66 -40.04
C ASP A 493 12.80 -5.70 -39.01
N MET A 494 12.51 -6.93 -39.44
CA MET A 494 12.22 -8.03 -38.52
C MET A 494 13.43 -8.32 -37.62
N ARG A 495 14.66 -8.32 -38.17
CA ARG A 495 15.87 -8.44 -37.35
C ARG A 495 16.01 -7.26 -36.39
N LYS A 496 15.76 -6.02 -36.79
CA LYS A 496 15.81 -4.86 -35.90
C LYS A 496 14.78 -4.96 -34.77
N VAL A 497 13.55 -5.39 -35.05
CA VAL A 497 12.50 -5.60 -34.03
C VAL A 497 12.89 -6.71 -33.06
N LEU A 498 13.39 -7.85 -33.56
CA LEU A 498 13.87 -8.95 -32.72
C LEU A 498 15.10 -8.55 -31.90
N VAL A 499 16.04 -7.84 -32.52
CA VAL A 499 17.24 -7.31 -31.86
C VAL A 499 16.85 -6.27 -30.82
N GLN A 500 15.91 -5.37 -31.06
CA GLN A 500 15.42 -4.41 -30.05
C GLN A 500 14.72 -5.14 -28.89
N ALA A 501 13.87 -6.13 -29.17
CA ALA A 501 13.27 -6.98 -28.13
C ALA A 501 14.32 -7.74 -27.31
N ILE A 502 15.45 -8.12 -27.93
CA ILE A 502 16.60 -8.76 -27.27
C ILE A 502 17.51 -7.74 -26.55
N TYR A 503 17.75 -6.54 -27.07
CA TYR A 503 18.61 -5.50 -26.49
C TYR A 503 17.95 -4.73 -25.35
N MET A 504 16.61 -4.82 -25.22
CA MET A 504 15.91 -4.46 -23.99
C MET A 504 16.21 -5.45 -22.84
N LYS A 505 16.91 -6.57 -23.09
CA LYS A 505 17.60 -7.35 -22.04
C LYS A 505 18.94 -6.66 -21.78
N ARG A 506 19.21 -6.17 -20.55
CA ARG A 506 20.49 -5.50 -20.20
C ARG A 506 21.73 -6.22 -20.76
N ARG A 507 22.61 -5.44 -21.41
CA ARG A 507 24.05 -5.65 -21.72
C ARG A 507 24.59 -7.06 -21.42
N ASP A 508 24.56 -7.93 -22.41
CA ASP A 508 25.40 -9.12 -22.40
C ASP A 508 26.85 -8.78 -22.76
N TRP A 509 27.75 -9.19 -21.86
CA TRP A 509 29.21 -9.15 -21.94
C TRP A 509 29.81 -9.80 -23.21
N ILE A 510 29.03 -10.59 -23.93
CA ILE A 510 29.43 -11.35 -25.13
C ILE A 510 29.71 -10.44 -26.35
N PHE A 511 29.24 -9.19 -26.36
CA PHE A 511 29.37 -8.28 -27.51
C PHE A 511 30.24 -7.03 -27.24
N ARG A 512 31.34 -7.15 -26.49
CA ARG A 512 32.38 -6.11 -26.58
C ARG A 512 33.00 -6.15 -27.99
N PRO A 513 33.27 -5.01 -28.64
CA PRO A 513 34.14 -5.02 -29.80
C PRO A 513 35.47 -5.62 -29.35
N THR A 514 35.90 -6.73 -29.94
CA THR A 514 37.31 -7.10 -29.90
C THR A 514 38.05 -5.93 -30.51
N ALA A 515 38.86 -5.25 -29.70
CA ALA A 515 39.75 -4.21 -30.17
C ALA A 515 40.48 -4.74 -31.41
N ARG A 516 40.25 -4.09 -32.56
CA ARG A 516 41.07 -4.32 -33.74
C ARG A 516 42.42 -3.65 -33.48
N GLU A 517 43.47 -4.40 -33.74
CA GLU A 517 44.88 -3.96 -33.78
C GLU A 517 45.08 -2.72 -34.64
#